data_AF-A0AAW0DCU8-F1
#
_entry.id   AF-A0AAW0DCU8-F1
#
_cell.length_a   1.000
_cell.length_b   1.000
_cell.length_c   1.000
_cell.angle_alpha   90.00
_cell.angle_beta   90.00
_cell.angle_gamma   90.00
#
_symmetry.space_group_name_H-M   'P 1'
#
loop_
_entity.id
_entity.type
_entity.pdbx_description
1 polymer ?
#
loop_
_entity_poly.entity_id
_entity_poly.type
_entity_poly.pdbx_seq_one_letter_code
_entity_poly.pdbx_strand_id
1 'polypeptide(L)'
;MPKSPSKSQQRTSSLTPYPPSSPTKPSKLTMSSETYRFDFGKYAGSTLLEVPPSYITWCQKEGVDEHRPLLRKAIAAYMRTPPSSSSSSQPPAKQPRANPAQALAQREQSVRDSMPGWLFDECWSALEATSAEAPGGLSERRKQSKKFLDVMEQPTTIEFFRAYPSRPLAELPKTSSSAKKLRQVLARSPVVRGVGLDMMELSGDEQSCVEVERHKLNGQIIGWAWSKEYIKEVKKCLTSVKREHGEDGWVCGVWEVRDAYASCIGGITCEKKGINKSECFTFHDQSLYWLKSLSK
;
A
#
# COMPACT_ATOMS: atom_id res chain seq x y z
N MET A 1 -53.13 -5.15 41.63
CA MET A 1 -53.99 -4.98 40.43
C MET A 1 -54.16 -3.49 40.17
N PRO A 2 -54.19 -2.94 38.94
CA PRO A 2 -54.17 -3.50 37.56
C PRO A 2 -52.82 -3.24 36.82
N LYS A 3 -52.30 -4.12 35.96
CA LYS A 3 -52.57 -4.33 34.51
C LYS A 3 -52.42 -3.07 33.64
N SER A 4 -51.33 -2.96 32.87
CA SER A 4 -51.37 -3.24 31.41
C SER A 4 -50.02 -3.04 30.70
N PRO A 5 -49.75 -3.84 29.64
CA PRO A 5 -48.49 -3.88 28.90
C PRO A 5 -48.55 -3.05 27.60
N SER A 6 -47.45 -2.38 27.24
CA SER A 6 -47.33 -1.69 25.95
C SER A 6 -46.73 -2.63 24.90
N LYS A 7 -47.57 -2.99 23.92
CA LYS A 7 -47.27 -3.80 22.75
C LYS A 7 -46.59 -2.98 21.66
N SER A 8 -45.64 -3.64 20.99
CA SER A 8 -45.51 -3.72 19.52
C SER A 8 -45.27 -2.44 18.71
N GLN A 9 -44.09 -2.35 18.12
CA GLN A 9 -43.93 -1.96 16.72
C GLN A 9 -42.65 -2.62 16.16
N GLN A 10 -42.79 -3.85 15.68
CA GLN A 10 -41.84 -4.43 14.74
C GLN A 10 -42.04 -3.73 13.39
N ARG A 11 -41.10 -2.87 13.02
CA ARG A 11 -40.97 -2.35 11.65
C ARG A 11 -40.39 -3.46 10.78
N THR A 12 -41.25 -4.09 9.99
CA THR A 12 -40.89 -4.91 8.83
C THR A 12 -40.37 -3.98 7.74
N SER A 13 -39.05 -3.94 7.57
CA SER A 13 -38.43 -3.31 6.40
C SER A 13 -38.70 -4.18 5.17
N SER A 14 -39.67 -3.74 4.38
CA SER A 14 -40.00 -4.27 3.06
C SER A 14 -38.78 -4.22 2.15
N LEU A 15 -38.27 -5.42 1.81
CA LEU A 15 -37.32 -5.66 0.74
C LEU A 15 -37.94 -5.21 -0.59
N THR A 16 -37.35 -4.20 -1.20
CA THR A 16 -37.62 -3.81 -2.59
C THR A 16 -37.15 -4.93 -3.53
N PRO A 17 -37.97 -5.39 -4.48
CA PRO A 17 -37.54 -6.37 -5.47
C PRO A 17 -36.57 -5.71 -6.44
N TYR A 18 -35.34 -6.22 -6.49
CA TYR A 18 -34.42 -5.91 -7.58
C TYR A 18 -35.05 -6.37 -8.91
N PRO A 19 -34.94 -5.56 -9.98
CA PRO A 19 -35.32 -6.03 -11.31
C PRO A 19 -34.44 -7.22 -11.71
N PRO A 20 -35.01 -8.25 -12.36
CA PRO A 20 -34.24 -9.38 -12.84
C PRO A 20 -33.21 -8.91 -13.87
N SER A 21 -31.93 -9.08 -13.56
CA SER A 21 -30.84 -8.98 -14.53
C SER A 21 -31.17 -9.88 -15.71
N SER A 22 -31.40 -9.26 -16.87
CA SER A 22 -31.68 -9.94 -18.13
C SER A 22 -30.61 -11.02 -18.39
N PRO A 23 -31.00 -12.27 -18.68
CA PRO A 23 -30.06 -13.26 -19.17
C PRO A 23 -29.58 -12.80 -20.55
N THR A 24 -28.33 -12.34 -20.62
CA THR A 24 -27.63 -12.08 -21.88
C THR A 24 -27.65 -13.38 -22.68
N LYS A 25 -28.44 -13.39 -23.76
CA LYS A 25 -28.52 -14.50 -24.71
C LYS A 25 -27.09 -14.94 -25.08
N PRO A 26 -26.79 -16.25 -25.05
CA PRO A 26 -25.56 -16.75 -25.65
C PRO A 26 -25.62 -16.43 -27.14
N SER A 27 -24.86 -15.42 -27.56
CA SER A 27 -24.67 -15.11 -28.97
C SER A 27 -24.07 -16.34 -29.62
N LYS A 28 -24.85 -16.96 -30.51
CA LYS A 28 -24.45 -18.10 -31.31
C LYS A 28 -23.34 -17.62 -32.23
N LEU A 29 -22.10 -17.89 -31.85
CA LEU A 29 -20.87 -17.57 -32.58
C LEU A 29 -20.97 -18.08 -34.03
N THR A 30 -21.31 -17.18 -34.94
CA THR A 30 -21.08 -17.35 -36.38
C THR A 30 -19.57 -17.34 -36.59
N MET A 31 -19.02 -18.48 -37.00
CA MET A 31 -17.61 -18.69 -37.34
C MET A 31 -17.25 -17.96 -38.65
N SER A 32 -17.43 -16.65 -38.68
CA SER A 32 -16.63 -15.81 -39.56
C SER A 32 -15.22 -15.75 -38.95
N SER A 33 -14.19 -15.45 -39.73
CA SER A 33 -12.77 -15.48 -39.33
C SER A 33 -12.41 -14.36 -38.34
N GLU A 34 -13.11 -14.30 -37.22
CA GLU A 34 -13.03 -13.24 -36.23
C GLU A 34 -11.83 -13.48 -35.31
N THR A 35 -10.93 -12.50 -35.32
CA THR A 35 -9.86 -12.35 -34.35
C THR A 35 -10.43 -12.48 -32.94
N TYR A 36 -9.88 -13.40 -32.14
CA TYR A 36 -10.30 -13.59 -30.76
C TYR A 36 -10.26 -12.27 -29.98
N ARG A 37 -11.37 -11.96 -29.31
CA ARG A 37 -11.49 -10.83 -28.37
C ARG A 37 -11.69 -11.36 -26.97
N PHE A 38 -11.01 -10.76 -26.00
CA PHE A 38 -11.21 -11.10 -24.59
C PHE A 38 -12.65 -10.78 -24.19
N ASP A 39 -13.33 -11.71 -23.54
CA ASP A 39 -14.68 -11.57 -23.01
C ASP A 39 -14.68 -11.46 -21.47
N PHE A 40 -13.51 -11.21 -20.87
CA PHE A 40 -13.30 -11.15 -19.42
C PHE A 40 -12.18 -10.19 -19.02
N GLY A 41 -12.12 -9.88 -17.72
CA GLY A 41 -11.02 -9.14 -17.10
C GLY A 41 -10.92 -7.68 -17.55
N LYS A 42 -9.76 -7.06 -17.29
CA LYS A 42 -9.48 -5.65 -17.57
C LYS A 42 -9.51 -5.29 -19.06
N TYR A 43 -9.27 -6.27 -19.94
CA TYR A 43 -9.16 -6.08 -21.38
C TYR A 43 -10.36 -6.65 -22.17
N ALA A 44 -11.54 -6.75 -21.53
CA ALA A 44 -12.74 -7.22 -22.21
C ALA A 44 -13.06 -6.34 -23.45
N GLY A 45 -13.29 -6.99 -24.59
CA GLY A 45 -13.48 -6.38 -25.91
C GLY A 45 -12.20 -6.27 -26.74
N SER A 46 -11.01 -6.29 -26.13
CA SER A 46 -9.74 -6.12 -26.84
C SER A 46 -9.26 -7.41 -27.53
N THR A 47 -8.47 -7.28 -28.58
CA THR A 47 -7.79 -8.41 -29.25
C THR A 47 -6.44 -8.75 -28.59
N LEU A 48 -5.84 -9.90 -28.91
CA LEU A 48 -4.50 -10.25 -28.41
C LEU A 48 -3.42 -9.22 -28.78
N LEU A 49 -3.58 -8.48 -29.89
CA LEU A 49 -2.62 -7.47 -30.36
C LEU A 49 -2.73 -6.13 -29.61
N GLU A 50 -3.90 -5.83 -29.06
CA GLU A 50 -4.18 -4.59 -28.33
C GLU A 50 -3.76 -4.66 -26.86
N VAL A 51 -3.45 -5.87 -26.38
CA VAL A 51 -3.17 -6.14 -24.98
C VAL A 51 -1.67 -6.29 -24.74
N PRO A 52 -1.10 -5.75 -23.64
CA PRO A 52 0.32 -5.89 -23.36
C PRO A 52 0.76 -7.37 -23.30
N PRO A 53 1.93 -7.74 -23.86
CA PRO A 53 2.42 -9.12 -23.82
C PRO A 53 2.50 -9.72 -22.41
N SER A 54 2.80 -8.89 -21.40
CA SER A 54 2.84 -9.29 -19.99
C SER A 54 1.50 -9.84 -19.47
N TYR A 55 0.37 -9.35 -19.99
CA TYR A 55 -0.95 -9.85 -19.61
C TYR A 55 -1.23 -11.22 -20.23
N ILE A 56 -0.74 -11.48 -21.46
CA ILE A 56 -0.83 -12.80 -22.09
C ILE A 56 -0.02 -13.83 -21.29
N THR A 57 1.20 -13.48 -20.88
CA THR A 57 2.02 -14.31 -19.99
C THR A 57 1.32 -14.58 -18.66
N TRP A 58 0.67 -13.57 -18.08
CA TRP A 58 -0.12 -13.73 -16.86
C TRP A 58 -1.30 -14.70 -17.06
N CYS A 59 -2.05 -14.60 -18.17
CA CYS A 59 -3.14 -15.53 -18.46
C CYS A 59 -2.68 -16.99 -18.52
N GLN A 60 -1.50 -17.26 -19.09
CA GLN A 60 -0.93 -18.61 -19.13
C GLN A 60 -0.45 -19.07 -17.75
N LYS A 61 0.18 -18.17 -16.96
CA LYS A 61 0.70 -18.48 -15.63
C LYS A 61 -0.41 -18.83 -14.63
N GLU A 62 -1.52 -18.10 -14.67
CA GLU A 62 -2.67 -18.32 -13.78
C GLU A 62 -3.64 -19.39 -14.30
N GLY A 63 -3.31 -20.08 -15.39
CA GLY A 63 -4.14 -21.14 -15.97
C GLY A 63 -5.48 -20.67 -16.53
N VAL A 64 -5.61 -19.38 -16.88
CA VAL A 64 -6.86 -18.80 -17.40
C VAL A 64 -7.23 -19.40 -18.76
N ASP A 65 -6.22 -19.75 -19.57
CA ASP A 65 -6.42 -20.38 -20.87
C ASP A 65 -6.84 -21.86 -20.75
N GLU A 66 -6.63 -22.51 -19.60
CA GLU A 66 -7.04 -23.90 -19.39
C GLU A 66 -8.55 -24.08 -19.40
N HIS A 67 -9.25 -23.09 -18.83
CA HIS A 67 -10.70 -23.07 -18.82
C HIS A 67 -11.31 -22.44 -20.09
N ARG A 68 -10.48 -21.94 -21.01
CA ARG A 68 -10.90 -21.18 -22.19
C ARG A 68 -10.18 -21.67 -23.45
N PRO A 69 -10.64 -22.77 -24.08
CA PRO A 69 -9.95 -23.37 -25.24
C PRO A 69 -9.80 -22.42 -26.43
N LEU A 70 -10.72 -21.47 -26.61
CA LEU A 70 -10.61 -20.42 -27.64
C LEU A 70 -9.44 -19.46 -27.37
N LEU A 71 -9.25 -19.06 -26.11
CA LEU A 71 -8.11 -18.23 -25.70
C LEU A 71 -6.80 -18.97 -25.92
N ARG A 72 -6.71 -20.23 -25.47
CA ARG A 72 -5.53 -21.07 -25.66
C ARG A 72 -5.16 -21.19 -27.13
N LYS A 73 -6.14 -21.45 -28.00
CA LYS A 73 -5.93 -21.52 -29.45
C LYS A 73 -5.45 -20.19 -30.02
N ALA A 74 -6.02 -19.07 -29.58
CA ALA A 74 -5.61 -17.74 -30.00
C ALA A 74 -4.17 -17.40 -29.55
N ILE A 75 -3.80 -17.71 -28.31
CA ILE A 75 -2.43 -17.53 -27.80
C ILE A 75 -1.44 -18.40 -28.57
N ALA A 76 -1.78 -19.66 -28.83
CA ALA A 76 -0.92 -20.55 -29.62
C ALA A 76 -0.71 -20.04 -31.06
N ALA A 77 -1.75 -19.49 -31.69
CA ALA A 77 -1.63 -18.85 -32.99
C ALA A 77 -0.75 -17.59 -32.94
N TYR A 78 -0.97 -16.72 -31.94
CA TYR A 78 -0.16 -15.52 -31.71
C TYR A 78 1.33 -15.83 -31.50
N MET A 79 1.67 -16.94 -30.83
CA MET A 79 3.07 -17.35 -30.62
C MET A 79 3.70 -17.99 -31.87
N ARG A 80 2.92 -18.64 -32.74
CA ARG A 80 3.42 -19.26 -33.98
C ARG A 80 3.68 -18.24 -35.09
N THR A 81 2.82 -17.25 -35.19
CA THR A 81 2.98 -16.10 -36.08
C THR A 81 3.22 -14.89 -35.20
N PRO A 82 4.47 -14.65 -34.75
CA PRO A 82 4.79 -13.37 -34.17
C PRO A 82 4.32 -12.32 -35.18
N PRO A 83 3.54 -11.31 -34.76
CA PRO A 83 3.02 -10.31 -35.68
C PRO A 83 4.20 -9.77 -36.45
N SER A 84 4.27 -10.13 -37.74
CA SER A 84 5.32 -9.66 -38.61
C SER A 84 5.21 -8.15 -38.56
N SER A 85 6.21 -7.50 -38.00
CA SER A 85 6.28 -6.06 -37.73
C SER A 85 6.28 -5.21 -39.01
N SER A 86 5.82 -5.77 -40.14
CA SER A 86 6.11 -5.38 -41.51
C SER A 86 4.92 -4.80 -42.28
N SER A 87 3.71 -4.71 -41.73
CA SER A 87 2.52 -4.33 -42.53
C SER A 87 1.56 -3.33 -41.87
N SER A 88 2.12 -2.35 -41.15
CA SER A 88 1.45 -1.06 -40.94
C SER A 88 2.45 0.09 -41.09
N SER A 89 2.89 0.31 -42.33
CA SER A 89 3.56 1.53 -42.78
C SER A 89 2.53 2.65 -43.05
N GLN A 90 1.48 2.76 -42.22
CA GLN A 90 0.91 4.08 -41.99
C GLN A 90 1.85 4.79 -41.02
N PRO A 91 2.43 5.96 -41.37
CA PRO A 91 3.16 6.76 -40.40
C PRO A 91 2.21 6.95 -39.21
N PRO A 92 2.59 6.52 -37.99
CA PRO A 92 1.70 6.59 -36.84
C PRO A 92 1.20 8.01 -36.78
N ALA A 93 -0.11 8.19 -37.01
CA ALA A 93 -0.76 9.48 -36.92
C ALA A 93 -0.29 10.07 -35.60
N LYS A 94 0.50 11.16 -35.67
CA LYS A 94 1.27 11.70 -34.55
C LYS A 94 0.35 11.68 -33.34
N GLN A 95 0.53 10.70 -32.45
CA GLN A 95 -0.27 10.65 -31.23
C GLN A 95 -0.03 12.02 -30.59
N PRO A 96 -1.11 12.75 -30.23
CA PRO A 96 -0.97 14.05 -29.61
C PRO A 96 0.06 13.90 -28.50
N ARG A 97 1.17 14.65 -28.57
CA ARG A 97 2.21 14.58 -27.55
C ARG A 97 1.52 14.85 -26.21
N ALA A 98 1.32 13.79 -25.43
CA ALA A 98 0.66 13.90 -24.15
C ALA A 98 1.41 14.96 -23.33
N ASN A 99 0.66 15.86 -22.69
CA ASN A 99 1.26 16.90 -21.87
C ASN A 99 2.16 16.21 -20.82
N PRO A 100 3.46 16.54 -20.71
CA PRO A 100 4.37 15.89 -19.75
C PRO A 100 3.84 15.90 -18.31
N ALA A 101 3.06 16.92 -17.95
CA ALA A 101 2.41 16.98 -16.64
C ALA A 101 1.32 15.90 -16.47
N GLN A 102 0.53 15.62 -17.52
CA GLN A 102 -0.47 14.55 -17.50
C GLN A 102 0.20 13.18 -17.41
N ALA A 103 1.29 12.96 -18.16
CA ALA A 103 2.03 11.71 -18.10
C ALA A 103 2.59 11.45 -16.69
N LEU A 104 3.09 12.50 -16.02
CA LEU A 104 3.59 12.39 -14.65
C LEU A 104 2.47 12.11 -13.64
N ALA A 105 1.34 12.79 -13.76
CA ALA A 105 0.18 12.57 -12.89
C ALA A 105 -0.41 11.15 -13.07
N GLN A 106 -0.47 10.64 -14.30
CA GLN A 106 -0.87 9.25 -14.57
C GLN A 106 0.09 8.25 -13.94
N ARG A 107 1.40 8.52 -14.00
CA ARG A 107 2.42 7.69 -13.36
C ARG A 107 2.28 7.70 -11.84
N GLU A 108 2.09 8.87 -11.23
CA GLU A 108 1.81 8.97 -9.80
C GLU A 108 0.58 8.16 -9.40
N GLN A 109 -0.53 8.33 -10.14
CA GLN A 109 -1.74 7.55 -9.88
C GLN A 109 -1.49 6.05 -10.01
N SER A 110 -0.74 5.62 -11.02
CA SER A 110 -0.39 4.21 -11.20
C SER A 110 0.42 3.65 -10.02
N VAL A 111 1.34 4.43 -9.46
CA VAL A 111 2.09 4.03 -8.25
C VAL A 111 1.16 4.02 -7.03
N ARG A 112 0.30 5.04 -6.85
CA ARG A 112 -0.71 5.07 -5.79
C ARG A 112 -1.67 3.87 -5.84
N ASP A 113 -2.07 3.45 -7.03
CA ASP A 113 -2.96 2.29 -7.21
C ASP A 113 -2.27 0.95 -6.90
N SER A 114 -0.93 0.93 -6.93
CA SER A 114 -0.13 -0.28 -6.69
C SER A 114 0.15 -0.59 -5.22
N MET A 115 -0.18 0.33 -4.30
CA MET A 115 0.09 0.19 -2.87
C MET A 115 -0.96 0.91 -2.02
N PRO A 116 -1.06 0.62 -0.70
CA PRO A 116 -1.95 1.37 0.17
C PRO A 116 -1.63 2.88 0.18
N GLY A 117 -2.65 3.75 0.11
CA GLY A 117 -2.45 5.20 0.05
C GLY A 117 -1.62 5.77 1.20
N TRP A 118 -1.84 5.28 2.43
CA TRP A 118 -1.05 5.70 3.60
C TRP A 118 0.45 5.38 3.45
N LEU A 119 0.79 4.25 2.82
CA LEU A 119 2.17 3.82 2.62
C LEU A 119 2.83 4.69 1.57
N PHE A 120 2.10 5.01 0.49
CA PHE A 120 2.57 5.96 -0.51
C PHE A 120 2.89 7.32 0.13
N ASP A 121 1.97 7.88 0.92
CA ASP A 121 2.13 9.20 1.52
C ASP A 121 3.31 9.26 2.50
N GLU A 122 3.55 8.19 3.28
CA GLU A 122 4.71 8.10 4.18
C GLU A 122 6.04 7.93 3.42
N CYS A 123 6.09 7.10 2.39
CA CYS A 123 7.28 6.96 1.54
C CYS A 123 7.60 8.25 0.80
N TRP A 124 6.57 8.94 0.30
CA TRP A 124 6.73 10.24 -0.34
C TRP A 124 7.29 11.27 0.65
N SER A 125 6.73 11.33 1.86
CA SER A 125 7.23 12.21 2.93
C SER A 125 8.68 11.90 3.32
N ALA A 126 9.05 10.61 3.36
CA ALA A 126 10.42 10.18 3.63
C ALA A 126 11.38 10.63 2.52
N LEU A 127 10.96 10.56 1.25
CA LEU A 127 11.75 11.06 0.13
C LEU A 127 11.90 12.59 0.18
N GLU A 128 10.83 13.32 0.51
CA GLU A 128 10.88 14.78 0.71
C GLU A 128 11.88 15.15 1.81
N ALA A 129 11.88 14.44 2.94
CA ALA A 129 12.82 14.68 4.04
C ALA A 129 14.30 14.44 3.65
N THR A 130 14.58 13.59 2.66
CA THR A 130 15.96 13.41 2.15
C THR A 130 16.43 14.50 1.20
N SER A 131 15.50 15.32 0.68
CA SER A 131 15.83 16.43 -0.19
C SER A 131 16.25 17.62 0.66
N ALA A 132 17.55 17.77 0.89
CA ALA A 132 18.10 18.91 1.64
C ALA A 132 17.79 20.29 1.00
N GLU A 133 17.44 20.31 -0.28
CA GLU A 133 17.13 21.53 -1.01
C GLU A 133 15.62 21.80 -0.98
N ALA A 134 15.27 23.02 -0.54
CA ALA A 134 13.91 23.53 -0.71
C ALA A 134 13.59 23.51 -2.21
N PRO A 135 12.47 22.88 -2.62
CA PRO A 135 12.14 22.77 -4.03
C PRO A 135 12.02 24.18 -4.61
N GLY A 136 12.77 24.44 -5.69
CA GLY A 136 12.71 25.70 -6.43
C GLY A 136 11.37 25.90 -7.14
N GLY A 137 11.39 26.58 -8.30
CA GLY A 137 10.19 26.80 -9.10
C GLY A 137 9.49 25.51 -9.55
N LEU A 138 8.29 25.64 -10.14
CA LEU A 138 7.44 24.50 -10.58
C LEU A 138 8.17 23.44 -11.43
N SER A 139 9.18 23.86 -12.21
CA SER A 139 10.02 22.95 -13.00
C SER A 139 10.84 21.99 -12.12
N GLU A 140 11.47 22.49 -11.05
CA GLU A 140 12.27 21.68 -10.15
C GLU A 140 11.41 20.72 -9.33
N ARG A 141 10.24 21.18 -8.86
CA ARG A 141 9.25 20.29 -8.21
C ARG A 141 8.86 19.12 -9.13
N ARG A 142 8.62 19.36 -10.42
CA ARG A 142 8.29 18.28 -11.37
C ARG A 142 9.45 17.29 -11.58
N LYS A 143 10.68 17.78 -11.68
CA LYS A 143 11.87 16.92 -11.78
C LYS A 143 12.03 16.06 -10.54
N GLN A 144 11.82 16.64 -9.36
CA GLN A 144 11.85 15.95 -8.08
C GLN A 144 10.75 14.89 -7.99
N SER A 145 9.51 15.22 -8.31
CA SER A 145 8.40 14.25 -8.36
C SER A 145 8.71 13.10 -9.32
N LYS A 146 9.26 13.38 -10.50
CA LYS A 146 9.70 12.34 -11.44
C LYS A 146 10.73 11.40 -10.81
N LYS A 147 11.74 11.95 -10.14
CA LYS A 147 12.78 11.18 -9.45
C LYS A 147 12.21 10.33 -8.32
N PHE A 148 11.25 10.85 -7.56
CA PHE A 148 10.58 10.09 -6.50
C PHE A 148 9.78 8.92 -7.07
N LEU A 149 9.06 9.13 -8.18
CA LEU A 149 8.38 8.04 -8.89
C LEU A 149 9.37 7.01 -9.44
N ASP A 150 10.51 7.45 -9.99
CA ASP A 150 11.59 6.54 -10.42
C ASP A 150 12.08 5.65 -9.27
N VAL A 151 12.15 6.18 -8.04
CA VAL A 151 12.53 5.43 -6.83
C VAL A 151 11.42 4.48 -6.36
N MET A 152 10.17 4.94 -6.35
CA MET A 152 9.01 4.16 -5.91
C MET A 152 8.72 2.96 -6.82
N GLU A 153 9.10 3.05 -8.09
CA GLU A 153 8.95 1.97 -9.08
C GLU A 153 10.11 0.96 -9.08
N GLN A 154 11.17 1.19 -8.29
CA GLN A 154 12.29 0.24 -8.23
C GLN A 154 11.86 -1.11 -7.63
N PRO A 155 12.37 -2.25 -8.14
CA PRO A 155 12.01 -3.57 -7.61
C PRO A 155 12.24 -3.73 -6.10
N THR A 156 13.34 -3.19 -5.58
CA THR A 156 13.68 -3.20 -4.15
C THR A 156 12.65 -2.47 -3.30
N THR A 157 12.15 -1.35 -3.81
CA THR A 157 11.09 -0.55 -3.18
C THR A 157 9.75 -1.32 -3.19
N ILE A 158 9.45 -2.01 -4.28
CA ILE A 158 8.27 -2.91 -4.38
C ILE A 158 8.36 -4.06 -3.37
N GLU A 159 9.53 -4.68 -3.20
CA GLU A 159 9.74 -5.73 -2.19
C GLU A 159 9.56 -5.19 -0.76
N PHE A 160 10.04 -3.99 -0.48
CA PHE A 160 9.81 -3.31 0.79
C PHE A 160 8.31 -3.12 1.06
N PHE A 161 7.51 -2.74 0.05
CA PHE A 161 6.05 -2.58 0.22
C PHE A 161 5.33 -3.90 0.48
N ARG A 162 5.78 -4.99 -0.15
CA ARG A 162 5.20 -6.32 0.04
C ARG A 162 5.43 -6.88 1.44
N ALA A 163 6.36 -6.31 2.21
CA ALA A 163 6.60 -6.71 3.59
C ALA A 163 5.47 -6.25 4.55
N TYR A 164 4.61 -5.30 4.13
CA TYR A 164 3.52 -4.83 4.98
C TYR A 164 2.30 -5.76 4.87
N PRO A 165 1.75 -6.24 6.00
CA PRO A 165 0.47 -6.92 5.99
C PRO A 165 -0.66 -5.96 5.60
N SER A 166 -1.84 -6.50 5.29
CA SER A 166 -3.03 -5.66 5.09
C SER A 166 -3.40 -4.95 6.39
N ARG A 167 -3.67 -3.64 6.29
CA ARG A 167 -4.15 -2.84 7.43
C ARG A 167 -5.63 -3.12 7.67
N PRO A 168 -6.06 -3.41 8.91
CA PRO A 168 -7.47 -3.62 9.21
C PRO A 168 -8.25 -2.31 8.98
N LEU A 169 -9.46 -2.44 8.45
CA LEU A 169 -10.39 -1.31 8.34
C LEU A 169 -11.11 -1.02 9.68
N ALA A 170 -11.18 -2.03 10.55
CA ALA A 170 -11.75 -1.88 11.88
C ALA A 170 -10.75 -1.20 12.83
N GLU A 171 -11.26 -0.38 13.72
CA GLU A 171 -10.50 0.21 14.83
C GLU A 171 -10.79 -0.56 16.13
N LEU A 172 -9.89 -0.48 17.11
CA LEU A 172 -10.18 -1.02 18.43
C LEU A 172 -11.36 -0.26 19.09
N PRO A 173 -12.32 -0.95 19.71
CA PRO A 173 -13.48 -0.30 20.33
C PRO A 173 -13.07 0.77 21.34
N LYS A 174 -13.63 1.98 21.22
CA LYS A 174 -13.36 3.11 22.14
C LYS A 174 -13.82 2.83 23.58
N THR A 175 -14.81 1.96 23.74
CA THR A 175 -15.35 1.52 25.04
C THR A 175 -14.53 0.41 25.70
N SER A 176 -13.59 -0.20 24.99
CA SER A 176 -12.78 -1.30 25.53
C SER A 176 -11.79 -0.82 26.60
N SER A 177 -11.76 -1.55 27.72
CA SER A 177 -10.82 -1.25 28.81
C SER A 177 -9.36 -1.52 28.41
N SER A 178 -9.10 -2.64 27.71
CA SER A 178 -7.75 -2.99 27.27
C SER A 178 -7.25 -2.05 26.17
N ALA A 179 -8.10 -1.67 25.21
CA ALA A 179 -7.74 -0.69 24.18
C ALA A 179 -7.46 0.69 24.79
N LYS A 180 -8.27 1.15 25.74
CA LYS A 180 -8.03 2.40 26.46
C LYS A 180 -6.68 2.38 27.17
N LYS A 181 -6.33 1.27 27.83
CA LYS A 181 -5.05 1.12 28.51
C LYS A 181 -3.88 1.12 27.52
N LEU A 182 -3.99 0.42 26.40
CA LEU A 182 -2.98 0.45 25.34
C LEU A 182 -2.72 1.88 24.86
N ARG A 183 -3.77 2.63 24.55
CA ARG A 183 -3.67 4.03 24.09
C ARG A 183 -3.09 4.96 25.16
N GLN A 184 -3.42 4.75 26.43
CA GLN A 184 -2.81 5.49 27.54
C GLN A 184 -1.30 5.23 27.65
N VAL A 185 -0.87 3.99 27.46
CA VAL A 185 0.57 3.66 27.41
C VAL A 185 1.18 4.36 26.20
N LEU A 186 0.63 4.19 25.00
CA LEU A 186 1.14 4.78 23.76
C LEU A 186 1.25 6.33 23.82
N ALA A 187 0.29 6.99 24.46
CA ALA A 187 0.28 8.44 24.62
C ALA A 187 1.42 8.98 25.51
N ARG A 188 2.12 8.12 26.27
CA ARG A 188 3.30 8.50 27.06
C ARG A 188 4.58 8.55 26.20
N SER A 189 4.55 8.03 24.97
CA SER A 189 5.72 8.07 24.09
C SER A 189 6.08 9.52 23.74
N PRO A 190 7.32 9.98 24.02
CA PRO A 190 7.74 11.31 23.58
C PRO A 190 7.80 11.39 22.06
N VAL A 191 7.52 12.57 21.52
CA VAL A 191 7.65 12.87 20.09
C VAL A 191 9.06 13.40 19.83
N VAL A 192 9.99 12.50 19.50
CA VAL A 192 11.40 12.82 19.22
C VAL A 192 11.67 12.95 17.72
N ARG A 193 10.72 12.54 16.88
CA ARG A 193 10.84 12.63 15.42
C ARG A 193 11.01 14.08 14.96
N GLY A 194 12.06 14.35 14.20
CA GLY A 194 12.37 15.68 13.66
C GLY A 194 13.09 16.62 14.64
N VAL A 195 13.29 16.21 15.89
CA VAL A 195 14.14 16.95 16.84
C VAL A 195 15.59 16.57 16.55
N GLY A 196 16.46 17.57 16.42
CA GLY A 196 17.90 17.35 16.28
C GLY A 196 18.42 16.49 17.45
N LEU A 197 19.27 15.50 17.14
CA LEU A 197 19.74 14.50 18.11
C LEU A 197 20.44 15.11 19.35
N ASP A 198 20.94 16.35 19.22
CA ASP A 198 21.69 17.05 20.28
C ASP A 198 20.85 18.04 21.12
N MET A 199 19.55 18.22 20.84
CA MET A 199 18.78 19.36 21.38
C MET A 199 17.53 19.01 22.20
N MET A 200 17.32 17.77 22.61
CA MET A 200 16.08 17.40 23.31
C MET A 200 16.28 17.23 24.82
N GLU A 201 15.71 18.13 25.61
CA GLU A 201 15.48 17.94 27.04
C GLU A 201 14.17 17.16 27.23
N LEU A 202 14.29 15.86 27.42
CA LEU A 202 13.15 15.01 27.76
C LEU A 202 12.86 15.10 29.26
N SER A 203 11.58 15.12 29.63
CA SER A 203 11.19 14.96 31.04
C SER A 203 11.58 13.58 31.57
N GLY A 204 11.70 13.42 32.90
CA GLY A 204 12.09 12.14 33.50
C GLY A 204 11.17 10.97 33.10
N ASP A 205 9.86 11.24 32.96
CA ASP A 205 8.89 10.24 32.52
C ASP A 205 9.08 9.86 31.05
N GLU A 206 9.37 10.82 30.18
CA GLU A 206 9.65 10.58 28.76
C GLU A 206 10.96 9.82 28.55
N GLN A 207 12.00 10.15 29.33
CA GLN A 207 13.28 9.44 29.31
C GLN A 207 13.11 7.96 29.64
N SER A 208 12.13 7.60 30.48
CA SER A 208 11.85 6.18 30.78
C SER A 208 11.26 5.42 29.59
N CYS A 209 10.67 6.13 28.62
CA CYS A 209 9.98 5.52 27.47
C CYS A 209 10.91 5.32 26.26
N VAL A 210 12.07 5.98 26.22
CA VAL A 210 13.00 5.94 25.07
C VAL A 210 14.41 5.59 25.47
N GLU A 211 15.16 5.03 24.52
CA GLU A 211 16.60 4.82 24.60
C GLU A 211 17.29 5.45 23.39
N VAL A 212 18.49 5.99 23.62
CA VAL A 212 19.31 6.59 22.57
C VAL A 212 20.04 5.47 21.82
N GLU A 213 19.82 5.35 20.52
CA GLU A 213 20.60 4.46 19.68
C GLU A 213 21.94 5.12 19.35
N ARG A 214 23.05 4.47 19.72
CA ARG A 214 24.40 4.95 19.45
C ARG A 214 25.12 4.00 18.49
N HIS A 215 25.84 4.59 17.53
CA HIS A 215 26.71 3.84 16.64
C HIS A 215 27.83 3.17 17.44
N LYS A 216 28.02 1.87 17.22
CA LYS A 216 28.87 1.01 18.07
C LYS A 216 30.34 1.40 18.09
N LEU A 217 30.86 2.03 17.03
CA LEU A 217 32.29 2.31 16.88
C LEU A 217 32.71 3.69 17.40
N ASN A 218 31.87 4.71 17.23
CA ASN A 218 32.21 6.10 17.56
C ASN A 218 31.31 6.71 18.65
N GLY A 219 30.30 5.97 19.14
CA GLY A 219 29.38 6.44 20.18
C GLY A 219 28.41 7.54 19.74
N GLN A 220 28.46 7.94 18.45
CA GLN A 220 27.60 8.97 17.88
C GLN A 220 26.14 8.52 17.98
N ILE A 221 25.26 9.43 18.38
CA ILE A 221 23.82 9.17 18.38
C ILE A 221 23.38 9.00 16.92
N ILE A 222 22.71 7.89 16.62
CA ILE A 222 22.16 7.58 15.30
C ILE A 222 20.64 7.64 15.27
N GLY A 223 20.00 7.66 16.44
CA GLY A 223 18.55 7.71 16.52
C GLY A 223 18.04 7.50 17.94
N TRP A 224 16.73 7.33 18.01
CA TRP A 224 15.98 7.03 19.21
C TRP A 224 15.17 5.76 18.98
N ALA A 225 15.01 4.96 20.02
CA ALA A 225 14.11 3.81 20.04
C ALA A 225 13.28 3.85 21.31
N TRP A 226 12.20 3.07 21.37
CA TRP A 226 11.53 2.83 22.65
C TRP A 226 12.40 1.98 23.56
N SER A 227 12.44 2.31 24.85
CA SER A 227 13.14 1.52 25.85
C SER A 227 12.58 0.10 25.94
N LYS A 228 13.41 -0.85 26.36
CA LYS A 228 12.99 -2.26 26.50
C LYS A 228 11.86 -2.43 27.50
N GLU A 229 11.87 -1.64 28.56
CA GLU A 229 10.86 -1.59 29.62
C GLU A 229 9.52 -1.12 29.05
N TYR A 230 9.54 -0.04 28.25
CA TYR A 230 8.34 0.48 27.60
C TYR A 230 7.79 -0.50 26.55
N ILE A 231 8.66 -1.12 25.73
CA ILE A 231 8.26 -2.19 24.79
C ILE A 231 7.57 -3.34 25.52
N LYS A 232 8.08 -3.73 26.70
CA LYS A 232 7.47 -4.78 27.54
C LYS A 232 6.08 -4.37 28.04
N GLU A 233 5.91 -3.10 28.43
CA GLU A 233 4.62 -2.54 28.85
C GLU A 233 3.61 -2.54 27.69
N VAL A 234 4.01 -2.08 26.50
CA VAL A 234 3.19 -2.11 25.28
C VAL A 234 2.76 -3.53 24.93
N LYS A 235 3.69 -4.50 24.93
CA LYS A 235 3.39 -5.92 24.67
C LYS A 235 2.39 -6.49 25.68
N LYS A 236 2.51 -6.14 26.96
CA LYS A 236 1.54 -6.55 28.00
C LYS A 236 0.14 -6.01 27.71
N CYS A 237 0.04 -4.77 27.22
CA CYS A 237 -1.23 -4.18 26.82
C CYS A 237 -1.81 -4.88 25.59
N LEU A 238 -1.00 -5.15 24.56
CA LEU A 238 -1.43 -5.91 23.39
C LEU A 238 -1.94 -7.32 23.75
N THR A 239 -1.27 -8.04 24.65
CA THR A 239 -1.77 -9.35 25.15
C THR A 239 -3.14 -9.21 25.83
N SER A 240 -3.37 -8.10 26.52
CA SER A 240 -4.68 -7.84 27.15
C SER A 240 -5.76 -7.54 26.11
N VAL A 241 -5.42 -6.79 25.05
CA VAL A 241 -6.31 -6.53 23.90
C VAL A 241 -6.66 -7.85 23.20
N LYS A 242 -5.67 -8.70 22.93
CA LYS A 242 -5.89 -10.02 22.32
C LYS A 242 -6.82 -10.90 23.14
N ARG A 243 -6.70 -10.87 24.47
CA ARG A 243 -7.58 -11.64 25.36
C ARG A 243 -9.03 -11.13 25.35
N GLU A 244 -9.23 -9.82 25.19
CA GLU A 244 -10.57 -9.20 25.19
C GLU A 244 -11.26 -9.31 23.82
N HIS A 245 -10.50 -9.16 22.72
CA HIS A 245 -11.04 -9.01 21.34
C HIS A 245 -10.57 -10.07 20.34
N GLY A 246 -9.83 -11.09 20.80
CA GLY A 246 -9.30 -12.12 19.92
C GLY A 246 -8.19 -11.64 18.98
N GLU A 247 -8.00 -12.36 17.86
CA GLU A 247 -6.97 -12.05 16.88
C GLU A 247 -7.24 -10.72 16.14
N ASP A 248 -8.50 -10.40 15.84
CA ASP A 248 -8.83 -9.16 15.14
C ASP A 248 -8.42 -7.93 15.96
N GLY A 249 -8.71 -7.95 17.27
CA GLY A 249 -8.24 -6.88 18.16
C GLY A 249 -6.72 -6.86 18.33
N TRP A 250 -6.06 -8.02 18.32
CA TRP A 250 -4.60 -8.07 18.30
C TRP A 250 -4.01 -7.39 17.06
N VAL A 251 -4.53 -7.71 15.87
CA VAL A 251 -4.12 -7.09 14.59
C VAL A 251 -4.33 -5.57 14.64
N CYS A 252 -5.51 -5.11 15.06
CA CYS A 252 -5.80 -3.67 15.19
C CYS A 252 -4.85 -3.00 16.20
N GLY A 253 -4.62 -3.62 17.35
CA GLY A 253 -3.70 -3.10 18.36
C GLY A 253 -2.26 -3.01 17.88
N VAL A 254 -1.77 -4.00 17.14
CA VAL A 254 -0.42 -3.98 16.55
C VAL A 254 -0.27 -2.82 15.55
N TRP A 255 -1.29 -2.54 14.75
CA TRP A 255 -1.31 -1.37 13.87
C TRP A 255 -1.34 -0.05 14.63
N GLU A 256 -2.16 0.09 15.70
CA GLU A 256 -2.13 1.30 16.55
C GLU A 256 -0.74 1.54 17.17
N VAL A 257 -0.05 0.46 17.59
CA VAL A 257 1.32 0.54 18.10
C VAL A 257 2.30 0.98 17.02
N ARG A 258 2.18 0.45 15.81
CA ARG A 258 2.99 0.86 14.65
C ARG A 258 2.81 2.35 14.37
N ASP A 259 1.57 2.81 14.32
CA ASP A 259 1.24 4.21 14.02
C ASP A 259 1.79 5.16 15.09
N ALA A 260 1.63 4.81 16.37
CA ALA A 260 2.20 5.57 17.47
C ALA A 260 3.74 5.61 17.41
N TYR A 261 4.38 4.49 17.06
CA TYR A 261 5.84 4.46 16.88
C TYR A 261 6.28 5.35 15.72
N ALA A 262 5.58 5.29 14.58
CA ALA A 262 5.87 6.09 13.40
C ALA A 262 5.59 7.59 13.59
N SER A 263 4.62 7.97 14.43
CA SER A 263 4.37 9.38 14.75
C SER A 263 5.37 9.95 15.73
N CYS A 264 5.86 9.14 16.67
CA CYS A 264 6.63 9.65 17.81
C CYS A 264 8.14 9.47 17.66
N ILE A 265 8.60 8.29 17.25
CA ILE A 265 10.01 7.90 17.30
C ILE A 265 10.61 7.79 15.91
N GLY A 266 9.97 6.99 15.06
CA GLY A 266 10.54 6.58 13.78
C GLY A 266 9.51 6.58 12.67
N GLY A 267 9.36 5.43 12.01
CA GLY A 267 8.52 5.26 10.83
C GLY A 267 9.36 5.05 9.58
N ILE A 268 8.75 5.30 8.42
CA ILE A 268 9.45 5.14 7.14
C ILE A 268 10.48 6.25 6.98
N THR A 269 11.73 5.85 6.79
CA THR A 269 12.84 6.70 6.41
C THR A 269 13.40 6.25 5.07
N CYS A 270 14.06 7.17 4.37
CA CYS A 270 14.73 6.87 3.12
C CYS A 270 16.20 7.26 3.28
N GLU A 271 17.11 6.36 2.94
CA GLU A 271 18.54 6.62 2.93
C GLU A 271 19.01 6.71 1.47
N LYS A 272 19.63 7.84 1.12
CA LYS A 272 20.26 8.03 -0.18
C LYS A 272 21.70 7.50 -0.12
N LYS A 273 21.95 6.37 -0.78
CA LYS A 273 23.27 5.74 -0.91
C LYS A 273 23.86 5.98 -2.30
N GLY A 274 25.17 6.15 -2.38
CA GLY A 274 25.89 6.22 -3.65
C GLY A 274 27.02 7.24 -3.62
N ILE A 275 28.17 6.84 -4.16
CA ILE A 275 29.30 7.74 -4.45
C ILE A 275 29.28 7.94 -5.97
N ASN A 276 29.08 9.17 -6.44
CA ASN A 276 28.91 9.56 -7.85
C ASN A 276 27.56 9.13 -8.48
N LYS A 277 27.41 9.43 -9.79
CA LYS A 277 26.18 9.55 -10.63
C LYS A 277 25.08 8.47 -10.50
N SER A 278 25.28 7.39 -9.76
CA SER A 278 24.25 6.39 -9.45
C SER A 278 23.73 6.59 -8.01
N GLU A 279 22.75 7.46 -7.86
CA GLU A 279 22.03 7.61 -6.60
C GLU A 279 21.07 6.42 -6.42
N CYS A 280 21.22 5.69 -5.33
CA CYS A 280 20.31 4.62 -4.90
C CYS A 280 19.56 5.08 -3.66
N PHE A 281 18.28 4.76 -3.57
CA PHE A 281 17.44 5.08 -2.43
C PHE A 281 17.01 3.77 -1.79
N THR A 282 17.17 3.66 -0.47
CA THR A 282 16.73 2.51 0.30
C THR A 282 15.75 2.96 1.37
N PHE A 283 14.56 2.38 1.36
CA PHE A 283 13.58 2.61 2.43
C PHE A 283 13.86 1.72 3.62
N HIS A 284 13.67 2.28 4.80
CA HIS A 284 13.76 1.59 6.08
C HIS A 284 12.52 1.93 6.90
N ASP A 285 11.97 0.97 7.63
CA ASP A 285 10.92 1.25 8.62
C ASP A 285 11.18 0.41 9.87
N GLN A 286 11.59 1.06 10.94
CA GLN A 286 11.82 0.42 12.24
C GLN A 286 10.50 -0.11 12.84
N SER A 287 9.36 0.51 12.50
CA SER A 287 8.05 0.13 13.00
C SER A 287 7.56 -1.22 12.43
N LEU A 288 8.13 -1.69 11.32
CA LEU A 288 7.88 -3.04 10.78
C LEU A 288 8.16 -4.15 11.80
N TYR A 289 9.01 -3.89 12.80
CA TYR A 289 9.23 -4.81 13.92
C TYR A 289 7.92 -5.31 14.54
N TRP A 290 6.92 -4.43 14.70
CA TRP A 290 5.63 -4.76 15.29
C TRP A 290 4.78 -5.60 14.33
N LEU A 291 4.83 -5.29 13.04
CA LEU A 291 4.04 -5.94 11.99
C LEU A 291 4.57 -7.34 11.64
N LYS A 292 5.85 -7.65 11.88
CA LYS A 292 6.43 -8.99 11.66
C LYS A 292 5.68 -10.11 12.37
N SER A 293 4.99 -9.79 13.47
CA SER A 293 4.18 -10.77 14.22
C SER A 293 2.91 -11.20 13.48
N LEU A 294 2.48 -10.45 12.47
CA LEU A 294 1.27 -10.69 11.67
C LEU A 294 1.53 -11.48 10.38
N SER A 295 2.79 -11.60 9.95
CA SER A 295 3.17 -12.15 8.63
C SER A 295 3.21 -13.69 8.59
N LYS A 296 2.26 -14.40 9.22
CA LYS A 296 2.19 -15.86 9.22
C LYS A 296 1.09 -16.41 8.33
#